data_AF-Q8G9R3-F1
#
_entry.id   AF-Q8G9R3-F1
#
_cell.length_a   1.000
_cell.length_b   1.000
_cell.length_c   1.000
_cell.angle_alpha   90.00
_cell.angle_beta   90.00
_cell.angle_gamma   90.00
#
_symmetry.space_group_name_H-M   'P 1'
#
loop_
_entity.id
_entity.type
_entity.pdbx_description
1 polymer ?
#
loop_
_entity_poly.entity_id
_entity_poly.type
_entity_poly.pdbx_seq_one_letter_code
_entity_poly.pdbx_strand_id
1 'polypeptide(L)'
;GRKASSTVLTLQASEKITSRENAEISLYDGATLNLVSSSNHSVDLYGKVWMGRLQYVGAYLAPSYSTINTSKVQGEMNFRHLAVGDQNAAQAGIIANKKTNIGTLDLWQSAGLNIIAPPEGGYKDKPKDKPSNTTQNNANNNQQNSAQNNSNTQVINPPNSAQKTEIQPTQVIDGPFAGGKDTVVNIFHLNTKADGTIRVGGYKASLTTN
;
A
#
# COMPACT_ATOMS: atom_id res chain seq x y z
N GLY A 1 6.16 -12.07 -23.33
CA GLY A 1 4.98 -12.30 -22.48
C GLY A 1 4.49 -11.00 -21.88
N ARG A 2 3.27 -10.97 -21.29
CA ARG A 2 2.76 -9.79 -20.57
C ARG A 2 3.61 -9.53 -19.32
N LYS A 3 3.86 -8.27 -19.00
CA LYS A 3 4.55 -7.85 -17.77
C LYS A 3 3.58 -7.93 -16.60
N ALA A 4 4.10 -8.16 -15.39
CA ALA A 4 3.27 -8.17 -14.20
C ALA A 4 2.87 -6.73 -13.82
N SER A 5 1.70 -6.59 -13.22
CA SER A 5 1.19 -5.33 -12.66
C SER A 5 1.24 -5.38 -11.13
N SER A 6 0.84 -4.29 -10.48
CA SER A 6 0.71 -4.21 -9.02
C SER A 6 -0.27 -5.26 -8.47
N THR A 7 -0.05 -5.62 -7.20
CA THR A 7 -0.90 -6.57 -6.47
C THR A 7 -1.02 -6.18 -5.00
N VAL A 8 -2.18 -6.47 -4.41
CA VAL A 8 -2.44 -6.28 -2.99
C VAL A 8 -2.91 -7.61 -2.41
N LEU A 9 -2.14 -8.15 -1.47
CA LEU A 9 -2.51 -9.33 -0.70
C LEU A 9 -2.84 -8.92 0.73
N THR A 10 -3.98 -9.37 1.24
CA THR A 10 -4.38 -9.17 2.63
C THR A 10 -4.45 -10.52 3.33
N LEU A 11 -3.63 -10.69 4.37
CA LEU A 11 -3.72 -11.83 5.29
C LEU A 11 -4.37 -11.35 6.58
N GLN A 12 -5.55 -11.89 6.86
CA GLN A 12 -6.31 -11.57 8.05
C GLN A 12 -6.52 -12.84 8.86
N ALA A 13 -6.07 -12.82 10.11
CA ALA A 13 -6.28 -13.90 11.05
C ALA A 13 -6.84 -13.36 12.37
N SER A 14 -7.79 -14.08 12.95
CA SER A 14 -8.30 -13.80 14.30
C SER A 14 -7.32 -14.21 15.39
N GLU A 15 -6.49 -15.21 15.11
CA GLU A 15 -5.48 -15.71 16.02
C GLU A 15 -4.11 -15.16 15.61
N LYS A 16 -3.24 -16.00 15.03
CA LYS A 16 -1.85 -15.68 14.77
C LYS A 16 -1.52 -15.76 13.27
N ILE A 17 -0.64 -14.87 12.82
CA ILE A 17 0.07 -15.04 11.54
C ILE A 17 1.52 -15.38 11.88
N THR A 18 2.00 -16.52 11.38
CA THR A 18 3.38 -16.92 11.61
C THR A 18 3.96 -17.64 10.39
N SER A 19 5.28 -17.61 10.25
CA SER A 19 5.99 -18.37 9.22
C SER A 19 7.00 -19.34 9.84
N ARG A 20 7.42 -20.37 9.10
CA ARG A 20 8.56 -21.21 9.50
C ARG A 20 9.87 -20.50 9.18
N GLU A 21 10.96 -20.90 9.82
CA GLU A 21 12.31 -20.34 9.60
C GLU A 21 12.79 -20.45 8.15
N ASN A 22 12.38 -21.50 7.44
CA ASN A 22 12.72 -21.72 6.02
C ASN A 22 11.73 -21.07 5.04
N ALA A 23 10.71 -20.37 5.53
CA ALA A 23 9.80 -19.65 4.66
C ALA A 23 10.50 -18.42 4.06
N GLU A 24 10.20 -18.12 2.80
CA GLU A 24 10.61 -16.87 2.18
C GLU A 24 9.39 -16.13 1.65
N ILE A 25 9.24 -14.88 2.07
CA ILE A 25 8.19 -13.98 1.58
C ILE A 25 8.89 -12.93 0.73
N SER A 26 8.71 -12.98 -0.60
CA SER A 26 9.33 -12.02 -1.53
C SER A 26 8.28 -11.11 -2.14
N LEU A 27 8.39 -9.80 -1.85
CA LEU A 27 7.61 -8.75 -2.50
C LEU A 27 8.44 -8.18 -3.66
N TYR A 28 7.85 -8.19 -4.85
CA TYR A 28 8.40 -7.57 -6.05
C TYR A 28 7.81 -6.17 -6.26
N ASP A 29 8.19 -5.53 -7.35
CA ASP A 29 7.68 -4.21 -7.71
C ASP A 29 6.14 -4.19 -7.78
N GLY A 30 5.54 -3.17 -7.15
CA GLY A 30 4.10 -2.96 -7.07
C GLY A 30 3.36 -3.88 -6.09
N ALA A 31 4.05 -4.71 -5.31
CA ALA A 31 3.42 -5.61 -4.33
C ALA A 31 3.16 -4.90 -2.99
N THR A 32 1.94 -5.07 -2.48
CA THR A 32 1.55 -4.67 -1.12
C THR A 32 1.06 -5.88 -0.34
N LEU A 33 1.58 -6.08 0.88
CA LEU A 33 1.13 -7.09 1.83
C LEU A 33 0.51 -6.41 3.05
N ASN A 34 -0.80 -6.58 3.24
CA ASN A 34 -1.50 -6.16 4.44
C ASN A 34 -1.57 -7.33 5.43
N LEU A 35 -1.14 -7.08 6.66
CA LEU A 35 -1.19 -8.02 7.77
C LEU A 35 -2.19 -7.48 8.79
N VAL A 36 -3.22 -8.28 9.08
CA VAL A 36 -4.29 -7.92 10.00
C VAL A 36 -4.39 -9.02 11.06
N SER A 37 -4.18 -8.65 12.32
CA SER A 37 -4.40 -9.53 13.47
C SER A 37 -5.29 -8.83 14.48
N SER A 38 -6.49 -9.36 14.69
CA SER A 38 -7.58 -8.67 15.39
C SER A 38 -7.62 -8.87 16.91
N SER A 39 -6.81 -9.77 17.48
CA SER A 39 -7.02 -10.24 18.86
C SER A 39 -5.76 -10.14 19.74
N ASN A 40 -5.11 -8.97 19.79
CA ASN A 40 -3.84 -8.72 20.51
C ASN A 40 -2.70 -9.71 20.22
N HIS A 41 -2.83 -10.51 19.15
CA HIS A 41 -1.82 -11.45 18.75
C HIS A 41 -0.77 -10.77 17.88
N SER A 42 0.46 -11.23 18.05
CA SER A 42 1.60 -10.77 17.28
C SER A 42 1.66 -11.48 15.93
N VAL A 43 2.30 -10.84 14.96
CA VAL A 43 2.67 -11.47 13.69
C VAL A 43 4.15 -11.80 13.74
N ASP A 44 4.48 -13.09 13.66
CA ASP A 44 5.84 -13.61 13.83
C ASP A 44 6.35 -14.24 12.53
N LEU A 45 7.12 -13.47 11.76
CA LEU A 45 7.76 -13.93 10.54
C LEU A 45 9.18 -14.40 10.85
N TYR A 46 9.32 -15.72 11.05
CA TYR A 46 10.60 -16.38 11.34
C TYR A 46 11.48 -16.52 10.11
N GLY A 47 10.85 -16.74 8.96
CA GLY A 47 11.51 -16.80 7.67
C GLY A 47 11.99 -15.44 7.16
N LYS A 48 12.72 -15.48 6.05
CA LYS A 48 13.25 -14.27 5.41
C LYS A 48 12.16 -13.52 4.66
N VAL A 49 12.07 -12.22 4.91
CA VAL A 49 11.17 -11.32 4.18
C VAL A 49 12.03 -10.46 3.25
N TRP A 50 11.74 -10.50 1.95
CA TRP A 50 12.39 -9.69 0.94
C TRP A 50 11.44 -8.62 0.42
N MET A 51 11.87 -7.37 0.47
CA MET A 51 11.13 -6.23 -0.07
C MET A 51 11.87 -5.64 -1.27
N GLY A 52 11.17 -5.50 -2.39
CA GLY A 52 11.69 -4.92 -3.63
C GLY A 52 12.71 -5.82 -4.34
N ARG A 53 12.44 -7.13 -4.40
CA ARG A 53 13.34 -8.08 -5.07
C ARG A 53 13.42 -7.82 -6.58
N LEU A 54 14.56 -8.13 -7.19
CA LEU A 54 14.75 -8.02 -8.64
C LEU A 54 13.75 -8.92 -9.39
N GLN A 55 12.83 -8.30 -10.12
CA GLN A 55 11.76 -9.01 -10.82
C GLN A 55 12.21 -9.65 -12.13
N TYR A 56 13.13 -9.00 -12.85
CA TYR A 56 13.61 -9.43 -14.14
C TYR A 56 15.13 -9.38 -14.19
N VAL A 57 15.73 -10.43 -14.74
CA VAL A 57 17.18 -10.49 -14.98
C VAL A 57 17.62 -9.28 -15.80
N GLY A 58 18.66 -8.59 -15.35
CA GLY A 58 19.22 -7.41 -16.02
C GLY A 58 18.49 -6.09 -15.75
N ALA A 59 17.38 -6.07 -15.02
CA ALA A 59 16.62 -4.86 -14.71
C ALA A 59 17.13 -4.10 -13.47
N TYR A 60 18.46 -4.04 -13.28
CA TYR A 60 19.11 -3.49 -12.07
C TYR A 60 18.83 -2.00 -11.84
N LEU A 61 18.51 -1.26 -12.91
CA LEU A 61 18.20 0.18 -12.84
C LEU A 61 16.73 0.47 -12.53
N ALA A 62 15.86 -0.54 -12.57
CA ALA A 62 14.45 -0.34 -12.25
C ALA A 62 14.28 -0.18 -10.73
N PRO A 63 13.74 0.95 -10.25
CA PRO A 63 13.33 1.05 -8.86
C PRO A 63 12.21 0.03 -8.60
N SER A 64 12.28 -0.67 -7.48
CA SER A 64 11.26 -1.63 -7.07
C SER A 64 10.57 -1.14 -5.81
N TYR A 65 9.27 -0.87 -5.91
CA TYR A 65 8.46 -0.40 -4.80
C TYR A 65 7.69 -1.55 -4.18
N SER A 66 7.72 -1.65 -2.85
CA SER A 66 6.92 -2.64 -2.13
C SER A 66 6.51 -2.12 -0.77
N THR A 67 5.34 -2.55 -0.32
CA THR A 67 4.76 -2.10 0.94
C THR A 67 4.36 -3.27 1.80
N ILE A 68 4.78 -3.27 3.07
CA ILE A 68 4.19 -4.13 4.10
C ILE A 68 3.39 -3.22 5.03
N ASN A 69 2.10 -3.46 5.12
CA ASN A 69 1.21 -2.71 6.00
C ASN A 69 0.81 -3.58 7.19
N THR A 70 1.25 -3.15 8.36
CA THR A 70 0.99 -3.79 9.66
C THR A 70 0.15 -2.91 10.57
N SER A 71 -0.37 -1.78 10.08
CA SER A 71 -1.17 -0.81 10.85
C SER A 71 -2.34 -1.43 11.63
N LYS A 72 -2.84 -2.59 11.17
CA LYS A 72 -3.96 -3.33 11.79
C LYS A 72 -3.52 -4.58 12.56
N VAL A 73 -2.24 -4.71 12.89
CA VAL A 73 -1.73 -5.71 13.83
C VAL A 73 -1.85 -5.14 15.25
N GLN A 74 -2.70 -5.76 16.07
CA GLN A 74 -2.92 -5.33 17.44
C GLN A 74 -1.78 -5.72 18.40
N GLY A 75 -1.19 -6.91 18.20
CA GLY A 75 0.00 -7.33 18.94
C GLY A 75 1.28 -6.71 18.38
N GLU A 76 2.41 -7.39 18.56
CA GLU A 76 3.70 -6.94 18.02
C GLU A 76 3.90 -7.41 16.57
N MET A 77 4.65 -6.63 15.79
CA MET A 77 5.15 -7.09 14.50
C MET A 77 6.59 -7.57 14.66
N ASN A 78 6.88 -8.80 14.23
CA ASN A 78 8.16 -9.45 14.46
C ASN A 78 8.74 -10.00 13.15
N PHE A 79 9.72 -9.29 12.60
CA PHE A 79 10.55 -9.79 11.51
C PHE A 79 11.83 -10.40 12.11
N ARG A 80 12.13 -11.68 11.80
CA ARG A 80 13.45 -12.23 12.17
C ARG A 80 14.54 -11.80 11.20
N HIS A 81 14.26 -11.82 9.90
CA HIS A 81 15.18 -11.35 8.86
C HIS A 81 14.43 -10.57 7.79
N LEU A 82 14.73 -9.29 7.67
CA LEU A 82 14.24 -8.41 6.63
C LEU A 82 15.38 -8.05 5.67
N ALA A 83 15.15 -8.21 4.38
CA ALA A 83 16.06 -7.81 3.32
C ALA A 83 15.36 -6.82 2.39
N VAL A 84 16.04 -5.75 2.01
CA VAL A 84 15.51 -4.72 1.12
C VAL A 84 16.43 -4.50 -0.07
N GLY A 85 15.87 -4.69 -1.26
CA GLY A 85 16.59 -4.61 -2.53
C GLY A 85 17.45 -5.83 -2.83
N ASP A 86 17.60 -6.11 -4.12
CA ASP A 86 18.42 -7.18 -4.68
C ASP A 86 19.04 -6.67 -5.98
N GLN A 87 20.28 -6.16 -5.93
CA GLN A 87 20.95 -5.60 -7.11
C GLN A 87 20.18 -4.44 -7.79
N ASN A 88 19.28 -3.78 -7.07
CA ASN A 88 18.42 -2.72 -7.60
C ASN A 88 18.24 -1.58 -6.59
N ALA A 89 17.73 -0.44 -7.07
CA ALA A 89 17.42 0.73 -6.24
C ALA A 89 16.03 0.62 -5.58
N ALA A 90 15.77 -0.49 -4.87
CA ALA A 90 14.49 -0.73 -4.22
C ALA A 90 14.11 0.37 -3.22
N GLN A 91 12.83 0.73 -3.16
CA GLN A 91 12.26 1.67 -2.22
C GLN A 91 11.09 0.98 -1.51
N ALA A 92 11.37 0.46 -0.32
CA ALA A 92 10.42 -0.27 0.49
C ALA A 92 9.75 0.62 1.54
N GLY A 93 8.48 0.36 1.81
CA GLY A 93 7.70 1.02 2.86
C GLY A 93 7.13 0.03 3.85
N ILE A 94 7.30 0.29 5.15
CA ILE A 94 6.57 -0.41 6.21
C ILE A 94 5.65 0.61 6.88
N ILE A 95 4.34 0.41 6.75
CA ILE A 95 3.37 1.12 7.58
C ILE A 95 3.27 0.29 8.87
N ALA A 96 3.95 0.75 9.91
CA ALA A 96 4.20 -0.01 11.12
C ALA A 96 2.98 -0.02 12.05
N ASN A 97 2.83 -1.07 12.85
CA ASN A 97 2.00 -1.02 14.04
C ASN A 97 2.72 -0.23 15.16
N LYS A 98 2.10 -0.19 16.35
CA LYS A 98 2.67 0.48 17.53
C LYS A 98 4.06 -0.05 17.93
N LYS A 99 4.31 -1.35 17.76
CA LYS A 99 5.58 -1.99 18.13
C LYS A 99 6.05 -2.97 17.06
N THR A 100 7.10 -2.57 16.35
CA THR A 100 7.76 -3.37 15.32
C THR A 100 9.16 -3.75 15.78
N ASN A 101 9.48 -5.04 15.70
CA ASN A 101 10.80 -5.58 16.00
C ASN A 101 11.37 -6.24 14.74
N ILE A 102 12.60 -5.88 14.39
CA ILE A 102 13.35 -6.40 13.26
C ILE A 102 14.66 -6.98 13.80
N GLY A 103 14.84 -8.29 13.66
CA GLY A 103 16.06 -9.01 14.02
C GLY A 103 17.26 -8.52 13.22
N THR A 104 17.44 -9.08 12.03
CA THR A 104 18.45 -8.63 11.06
C THR A 104 17.79 -7.86 9.94
N LEU A 105 18.30 -6.67 9.65
CA LEU A 105 17.96 -5.86 8.49
C LEU A 105 19.15 -5.82 7.53
N ASP A 106 19.00 -6.41 6.34
CA ASP A 106 19.96 -6.33 5.26
C ASP A 106 19.46 -5.32 4.19
N LEU A 107 20.16 -4.21 4.02
CA LEU A 107 19.89 -3.27 2.93
C LEU A 107 20.84 -3.52 1.75
N TRP A 108 20.34 -3.47 0.52
CA TRP A 108 21.21 -3.33 -0.64
C TRP A 108 21.85 -1.93 -0.68
N GLN A 109 23.04 -1.82 -1.26
CA GLN A 109 23.82 -0.57 -1.29
C GLN A 109 23.06 0.65 -1.83
N SER A 110 22.04 0.45 -2.68
CA SER A 110 21.16 1.50 -3.21
C SER A 110 19.70 1.43 -2.73
N ALA A 111 19.41 0.62 -1.72
CA ALA A 111 18.05 0.44 -1.22
C ALA A 111 17.64 1.52 -0.21
N GLY A 112 16.38 1.92 -0.29
CA GLY A 112 15.70 2.72 0.72
C GLY A 112 14.64 1.91 1.45
N LEU A 113 14.57 2.07 2.77
CA LEU A 113 13.47 1.58 3.61
C LEU A 113 12.88 2.76 4.39
N ASN A 114 11.58 2.97 4.28
CA ASN A 114 10.83 3.93 5.08
C ASN A 114 9.89 3.19 6.04
N ILE A 115 10.11 3.33 7.34
CA ILE A 115 9.24 2.77 8.39
C ILE A 115 8.42 3.92 8.95
N ILE A 116 7.11 3.86 8.78
CA ILE A 116 6.19 4.89 9.23
C ILE A 116 5.48 4.34 10.47
N ALA A 117 5.82 4.88 11.65
CA ALA A 117 5.12 4.62 12.89
C ALA A 117 3.75 5.34 12.91
N PRO A 118 2.77 4.82 13.68
CA PRO A 118 1.46 5.46 13.78
C PRO A 118 1.57 6.85 14.43
N PRO A 119 0.75 7.83 14.01
CA PRO A 119 0.66 9.11 14.70
C PRO A 119 0.03 8.96 16.09
N GLU A 120 0.08 10.03 16.88
CA GLU A 120 -0.67 10.11 18.13
C GLU A 120 -2.19 9.87 17.87
N GLY A 121 -2.79 8.93 18.60
CA GLY A 121 -4.17 8.49 18.38
C GLY A 121 -4.36 7.38 17.32
N GLY A 122 -3.28 6.92 16.68
CA GLY A 122 -3.30 5.80 15.74
C GLY A 122 -3.78 6.17 14.32
N TYR A 123 -3.69 5.21 13.41
CA TYR A 123 -4.22 5.39 12.06
C TYR A 123 -5.74 5.43 12.08
N LYS A 124 -6.33 6.46 11.48
CA LYS A 124 -7.77 6.53 11.29
C LYS A 124 -8.15 5.72 10.07
N ASP A 125 -9.19 4.90 10.19
CA ASP A 125 -9.84 4.35 9.00
C ASP A 125 -10.34 5.54 8.16
N LYS A 126 -10.16 5.43 6.84
CA LYS A 126 -10.79 6.36 5.91
C LYS A 126 -12.29 6.39 6.24
N PRO A 127 -12.93 7.56 6.39
CA PRO A 127 -14.38 7.61 6.52
C PRO A 127 -14.97 6.78 5.38
N LYS A 128 -15.76 5.76 5.71
CA LYS A 128 -16.53 5.07 4.67
C LYS A 128 -17.34 6.16 3.99
N ASP A 129 -17.18 6.30 2.68
CA ASP A 129 -18.04 7.17 1.89
C ASP A 129 -19.48 6.77 2.26
N LYS A 130 -20.18 7.69 2.94
CA LYS A 130 -21.61 7.55 3.18
C LYS A 130 -22.20 7.28 1.79
N PRO A 131 -23.06 6.25 1.59
CA PRO A 131 -23.70 6.10 0.29
C PRO A 131 -24.31 7.46 -0.03
N SER A 132 -23.90 8.02 -1.16
CA SER A 132 -24.49 9.24 -1.68
C SER A 132 -25.99 9.01 -1.66
N ASN A 133 -26.68 9.66 -0.73
CA ASN A 133 -28.13 9.79 -0.79
C ASN A 133 -28.38 10.65 -2.03
N THR A 134 -28.41 10.02 -3.20
CA THR A 134 -29.22 10.52 -4.31
C THR A 134 -30.64 10.34 -3.84
N THR A 135 -31.13 11.36 -3.13
CA THR A 135 -32.54 11.57 -2.87
C THR A 135 -33.24 11.39 -4.20
N GLN A 136 -34.01 10.32 -4.26
CA GLN A 136 -34.92 9.99 -5.34
C GLN A 136 -35.95 11.11 -5.36
N ASN A 137 -35.71 12.15 -6.17
CA ASN A 137 -36.70 13.19 -6.42
C ASN A 137 -37.79 12.57 -7.32
N ASN A 138 -38.72 11.88 -6.66
CA ASN A 138 -40.08 11.71 -7.15
C ASN A 138 -40.72 13.11 -7.22
N ALA A 139 -40.66 13.72 -8.41
CA ALA A 139 -41.52 14.83 -8.74
C ALA A 139 -42.70 14.29 -9.57
N ASN A 140 -43.89 14.42 -8.98
CA ASN A 140 -45.22 14.18 -9.53
C ASN A 140 -45.36 14.53 -11.02
N ASN A 141 -45.84 13.57 -11.82
CA ASN A 141 -46.58 13.91 -13.03
C ASN A 141 -48.06 13.94 -12.69
N ASN A 142 -48.61 15.15 -12.66
CA ASN A 142 -50.03 15.43 -12.50
C ASN A 142 -50.85 14.81 -13.63
N GLN A 143 -52.04 14.33 -13.28
CA GLN A 143 -53.13 14.08 -14.21
C GLN A 143 -53.47 15.36 -14.99
N GLN A 144 -53.43 15.30 -16.33
CA GLN A 144 -54.37 16.06 -17.16
C GLN A 144 -54.58 15.37 -18.51
N ASN A 145 -55.80 14.87 -18.71
CA ASN A 145 -56.35 14.44 -20.00
C ASN A 145 -56.48 15.65 -20.95
N SER A 146 -56.13 15.49 -22.23
CA SER A 146 -57.01 15.86 -23.35
C SER A 146 -56.50 15.31 -24.68
N ALA A 147 -57.44 15.01 -25.57
CA ALA A 147 -57.25 14.38 -26.87
C ALA A 147 -56.88 15.38 -27.99
N GLN A 148 -56.46 14.79 -29.12
CA GLN A 148 -56.60 15.24 -30.52
C GLN A 148 -55.46 16.03 -31.23
N ASN A 149 -54.99 15.36 -32.30
CA ASN A 149 -54.70 15.83 -33.67
C ASN A 149 -53.36 16.49 -34.09
N ASN A 150 -52.65 15.71 -34.93
CA ASN A 150 -52.15 15.99 -36.29
C ASN A 150 -50.90 16.89 -36.57
N SER A 151 -50.02 16.30 -37.39
CA SER A 151 -49.09 16.88 -38.38
C SER A 151 -47.74 17.53 -37.97
N ASN A 152 -46.70 16.95 -38.57
CA ASN A 152 -45.45 17.53 -39.08
C ASN A 152 -44.24 17.82 -38.17
N THR A 153 -43.11 17.31 -38.67
CA THR A 153 -41.70 17.61 -38.37
C THR A 153 -41.19 17.30 -36.96
N GLN A 154 -40.75 16.05 -36.74
CA GLN A 154 -39.77 15.78 -35.70
C GLN A 154 -38.36 15.99 -36.26
N VAL A 155 -37.77 17.12 -35.88
CA VAL A 155 -36.34 17.40 -35.96
C VAL A 155 -35.62 16.32 -35.17
N ILE A 156 -34.85 15.46 -35.84
CA ILE A 156 -33.93 14.54 -35.17
C ILE A 156 -32.78 15.41 -34.64
N ASN A 157 -32.86 15.82 -33.38
CA ASN A 157 -31.67 16.30 -32.69
C ASN A 157 -30.64 15.15 -32.65
N PRO A 158 -29.36 15.38 -32.99
CA PRO A 158 -28.34 14.37 -32.75
C PRO A 158 -28.36 14.02 -31.25
N PRO A 159 -28.17 12.73 -30.87
CA PRO A 159 -28.14 12.36 -29.47
C PRO A 159 -27.08 13.23 -28.80
N ASN A 160 -27.53 13.99 -27.80
CA ASN A 160 -26.72 14.91 -27.04
C ASN A 160 -25.66 14.07 -26.31
N SER A 161 -24.53 13.79 -26.97
CA SER A 161 -23.39 13.09 -26.40
C SER A 161 -22.65 14.07 -25.50
N ALA A 162 -23.31 14.52 -24.45
CA ALA A 162 -22.66 15.27 -23.40
C ALA A 162 -21.58 14.36 -22.79
N GLN A 163 -20.32 14.69 -23.03
CA GLN A 163 -19.21 14.09 -22.29
C GLN A 163 -19.47 14.33 -20.80
N LYS A 164 -19.71 13.24 -20.08
CA LYS A 164 -19.91 13.27 -18.64
C LYS A 164 -18.56 13.53 -17.98
N THR A 165 -18.43 14.67 -17.32
CA THR A 165 -17.27 14.94 -16.48
C THR A 165 -17.29 13.98 -15.29
N GLU A 166 -16.28 13.12 -15.20
CA GLU A 166 -16.07 12.25 -14.04
C GLU A 166 -15.22 13.02 -13.02
N ILE A 167 -15.76 13.22 -11.82
CA ILE A 167 -14.99 13.77 -10.70
C ILE A 167 -14.20 12.61 -10.10
N GLN A 168 -12.88 12.70 -10.16
CA GLN A 168 -12.02 11.71 -9.50
C GLN A 168 -12.21 11.77 -7.98
N PRO A 169 -12.17 10.61 -7.29
CA PRO A 169 -12.29 10.59 -5.83
C PRO A 169 -11.16 11.41 -5.20
N THR A 170 -11.44 12.05 -4.07
CA THR A 170 -10.42 12.77 -3.30
C THR A 170 -9.30 11.82 -2.90
N GLN A 171 -8.10 12.09 -3.42
CA GLN A 171 -6.88 11.41 -3.02
C GLN A 171 -6.30 12.14 -1.81
N VAL A 172 -6.27 11.48 -0.66
CA VAL A 172 -5.54 11.97 0.52
C VAL A 172 -4.08 11.55 0.33
N ILE A 173 -3.18 12.53 0.27
CA ILE A 173 -1.73 12.31 0.20
C ILE A 173 -1.17 12.61 1.58
N ASP A 174 -0.55 11.61 2.20
CA ASP A 174 0.06 11.77 3.51
C ASP A 174 1.43 12.47 3.36
N GLY A 175 1.59 13.61 4.04
CA GLY A 175 2.88 14.26 4.24
C GLY A 175 3.66 13.64 5.41
N PRO A 176 4.93 14.01 5.63
CA PRO A 176 5.65 13.57 6.82
C PRO A 176 4.94 14.05 8.10
N PHE A 177 4.80 13.16 9.07
CA PHE A 177 4.20 13.44 10.38
C PHE A 177 4.99 12.72 11.48
N ALA A 178 4.93 13.21 12.71
CA ALA A 178 5.63 12.61 13.85
C ALA A 178 4.94 11.34 14.35
N GLY A 179 5.73 10.33 14.75
CA GLY A 179 5.23 9.15 15.45
C GLY A 179 4.58 9.49 16.80
N GLY A 180 3.63 8.65 17.23
CA GLY A 180 2.99 8.75 18.55
C GLY A 180 3.96 8.39 19.68
N LYS A 181 3.69 8.87 20.90
CA LYS A 181 4.63 8.77 22.04
C LYS A 181 5.08 7.35 22.39
N ASP A 182 4.18 6.38 22.26
CA ASP A 182 4.41 5.00 22.65
C ASP A 182 4.73 4.08 21.45
N THR A 183 5.26 4.65 20.36
CA THR A 183 5.62 3.88 19.17
C THR A 183 7.08 3.49 19.20
N VAL A 184 7.38 2.23 18.85
CA VAL A 184 8.74 1.69 18.93
C VAL A 184 9.06 0.87 17.69
N VAL A 185 10.21 1.18 17.09
CA VAL A 185 10.83 0.39 16.03
C VAL A 185 12.18 -0.10 16.55
N ASN A 186 12.25 -1.38 16.90
CA ASN A 186 13.48 -2.02 17.35
C ASN A 186 14.16 -2.69 16.17
N ILE A 187 15.41 -2.31 15.88
CA ILE A 187 16.26 -2.96 14.86
C ILE A 187 17.50 -3.47 15.59
N PHE A 188 17.67 -4.79 15.64
CA PHE A 188 18.76 -5.38 16.43
C PHE A 188 20.08 -5.44 15.66
N HIS A 189 20.03 -5.67 14.35
CA HIS A 189 21.21 -5.65 13.48
C HIS A 189 20.88 -4.97 12.15
N LEU A 190 21.76 -4.06 11.71
CA LEU A 190 21.68 -3.40 10.42
C LEU A 190 22.94 -3.70 9.61
N ASN A 191 22.75 -4.33 8.47
CA ASN A 191 23.80 -4.64 7.50
C ASN A 191 23.53 -3.92 6.18
N THR A 192 24.61 -3.70 5.43
CA THR A 192 24.53 -3.28 4.03
C THR A 192 25.25 -4.29 3.15
N LYS A 193 24.60 -4.74 2.08
CA LYS A 193 25.18 -5.60 1.04
C LYS A 193 25.55 -4.76 -0.18
N ALA A 194 26.77 -4.96 -0.65
CA ALA A 194 27.34 -4.29 -1.80
C ALA A 194 28.01 -5.33 -2.72
N ASP A 195 27.93 -5.11 -4.04
CA ASP A 195 28.58 -5.95 -5.06
C ASP A 195 29.99 -5.46 -5.43
N GLY A 196 30.46 -4.39 -4.80
CA GLY A 196 31.77 -3.80 -5.09
C GLY A 196 31.80 -2.95 -6.37
N THR A 197 30.66 -2.71 -7.01
CA THR A 197 30.59 -1.71 -8.08
C THR A 197 30.92 -0.32 -7.53
N ILE A 198 31.51 0.53 -8.38
CA ILE A 198 31.97 1.87 -8.01
C ILE A 198 31.23 2.89 -8.86
N ARG A 199 30.70 3.93 -8.22
CA ARG A 199 30.14 5.11 -8.88
C ARG A 199 30.63 6.39 -8.20
N VAL A 200 30.66 7.49 -8.94
CA VAL A 200 30.98 8.82 -8.39
C VAL A 200 30.00 9.12 -7.25
N GLY A 201 30.53 9.47 -6.07
CA GLY A 201 29.75 9.74 -4.87
C GLY A 201 29.28 8.50 -4.08
N GLY A 202 29.60 7.28 -4.54
CA GLY A 202 29.26 6.04 -3.85
C GLY A 202 27.76 5.73 -3.83
N TYR A 203 27.40 4.57 -3.26
CA TYR A 203 26.01 4.15 -3.12
C TYR A 203 25.42 4.63 -1.78
N LYS A 204 24.12 4.93 -1.77
CA LYS A 204 23.39 5.35 -0.57
C LYS A 204 22.31 4.33 -0.26
N ALA A 205 22.56 3.52 0.76
CA ALA A 205 21.52 2.77 1.45
C ALA A 205 20.92 3.70 2.51
N SER A 206 19.58 3.70 2.64
CA SER A 206 18.92 4.57 3.60
C SER A 206 17.80 3.87 4.34
N LEU A 207 17.74 4.11 5.64
CA LEU A 207 16.61 3.80 6.50
C LEU A 207 16.07 5.12 7.06
N THR A 208 14.77 5.32 6.94
CA THR A 208 14.06 6.48 7.51
C THR A 208 12.95 5.99 8.43
N THR A 209 12.80 6.63 9.59
CA THR A 209 11.67 6.48 10.50
C THR A 209 11.25 7.85 11.02
N ASN A 210 9.96 8.03 11.30
CA ASN A 210 9.37 9.28 11.77
C ASN A 210 9.21 9.35 13.30
#